data_AF-A0A7C0YJY9-F1
#
_entry.id   AF-A0A7C0YJY9-F1
#
_cell.length_a   1.000
_cell.length_b   1.000
_cell.length_c   1.000
_cell.angle_alpha   90.00
_cell.angle_beta   90.00
_cell.angle_gamma   90.00
#
_symmetry.space_group_name_H-M   'P 1'
#
loop_
_entity.id
_entity.type
_entity.pdbx_description
1 polymer ?
#
loop_
_entity_poly.entity_id
_entity_poly.type
_entity_poly.pdbx_seq_one_letter_code
_entity_poly.pdbx_strand_id
1 'polypeptide(L)' 'SLLSAGTDGTDGPTDAAGAIVDGETIARARAMGLSPEKFLAENNSYNFFKQVGGLFITGPTGTNVMDIQIVIRR' A
#
# COMPACT_ATOMS: atom_id res chain seq x y z
N SER A 1 -9.99 6.06 -5.93
CA SER A 1 -8.72 5.75 -5.26
C SER A 1 -8.97 5.38 -3.82
N LEU A 2 -8.09 4.57 -3.24
CA LEU A 2 -8.15 4.15 -1.85
C LEU A 2 -6.76 4.32 -1.23
N LEU A 3 -6.70 4.90 -0.03
CA LEU A 3 -5.52 4.93 0.83
C LEU A 3 -5.83 4.12 2.10
N SER A 4 -4.91 3.25 2.46
CA SER A 4 -4.84 2.57 3.76
C SER A 4 -3.54 3.00 4.44
N ALA A 5 -3.60 3.58 5.64
CA ALA A 5 -2.40 4.00 6.35
C ALA A 5 -2.52 3.87 7.87
N GLY A 6 -1.49 3.28 8.50
CA GLY A 6 -1.25 3.32 9.94
C GLY A 6 -0.80 4.71 10.37
N THR A 7 -1.45 5.26 11.40
CA THR A 7 -1.17 6.64 11.84
C THR A 7 0.15 6.81 12.56
N ASP A 8 0.81 5.73 12.97
CA ASP A 8 2.17 5.74 13.52
C ASP A 8 3.27 5.88 12.46
N GLY A 9 2.89 5.79 11.19
CA GLY A 9 3.80 5.90 10.06
C GLY A 9 4.44 4.57 9.65
N THR A 10 3.97 3.47 10.21
CA THR A 10 4.44 2.11 9.93
C THR A 10 3.29 1.13 9.67
N ASP A 11 3.52 0.16 8.79
CA ASP A 11 2.62 -0.95 8.49
C ASP A 11 3.44 -2.25 8.50
N GLY A 12 3.17 -3.11 9.48
CA GLY A 12 3.98 -4.29 9.76
C GLY A 12 5.46 -3.95 10.02
N PRO A 13 6.39 -4.88 9.74
CA PRO A 13 7.83 -4.66 9.91
C PRO A 13 8.44 -3.94 8.70
N THR A 14 7.89 -2.78 8.31
CA THR A 14 8.31 -2.04 7.10
C THR A 14 8.51 -0.55 7.37
N ASP A 15 9.06 0.17 6.39
CA ASP A 15 9.23 1.63 6.41
C ASP A 15 8.03 2.40 5.83
N ALA A 16 6.99 1.69 5.36
CA ALA A 16 5.78 2.28 4.82
C ALA A 16 4.73 2.43 5.91
N ALA A 17 3.94 3.49 5.84
CA ALA A 17 2.72 3.63 6.65
C ALA A 17 1.55 2.83 6.08
N GLY A 18 1.67 2.36 4.83
CA GLY A 18 0.65 1.58 4.13
C GLY A 18 0.76 1.76 2.62
N ALA A 19 -0.37 1.80 1.93
CA ALA A 19 -0.41 1.89 0.46
C ALA A 19 -1.58 2.71 -0.08
N ILE A 20 -1.36 3.32 -1.25
CA ILE A 20 -2.37 4.01 -2.05
C ILE A 20 -2.58 3.29 -3.39
N VAL A 21 -3.83 3.13 -3.78
CA VAL A 21 -4.25 2.45 -5.02
C VAL A 21 -5.31 3.25 -5.77
N ASP A 22 -5.41 3.00 -7.07
CA ASP A 22 -6.44 3.53 -7.97
C ASP A 22 -7.02 2.41 -8.84
N GLY A 23 -7.91 2.78 -9.77
CA GLY A 23 -8.57 1.83 -10.67
C GLY A 23 -7.63 1.16 -11.69
N GLU A 24 -6.41 1.65 -11.83
CA GLU A 24 -5.43 1.16 -12.80
C GLU A 24 -4.29 0.37 -12.14
N THR A 25 -4.16 0.38 -10.80
CA THR A 25 -3.07 -0.29 -10.07
C THR A 25 -2.87 -1.75 -10.50
N ILE A 26 -3.95 -2.53 -10.64
CA ILE A 26 -3.87 -3.94 -11.06
C ILE A 26 -3.47 -4.08 -12.53
N ALA A 27 -3.98 -3.22 -13.41
CA ALA A 27 -3.60 -3.23 -14.83
C ALA A 27 -2.11 -2.90 -15.00
N ARG A 28 -1.62 -1.87 -14.30
CA ARG A 28 -0.19 -1.53 -14.25
C ARG A 28 0.66 -2.69 -13.74
N ALA A 29 0.25 -3.34 -12.65
CA ALA A 29 0.95 -4.49 -12.11
C ALA A 29 1.10 -5.63 -13.14
N ARG A 30 -0.01 -5.99 -13.81
CA ARG A 30 0.00 -7.05 -14.83
C ARG A 30 0.84 -6.66 -16.04
N ALA A 31 0.83 -5.40 -16.46
CA ALA A 31 1.68 -4.91 -17.55
C ALA A 31 3.18 -4.99 -17.20
N MET A 32 3.53 -4.94 -15.91
CA MET A 32 4.90 -5.16 -15.40
C MET A 32 5.24 -6.65 -15.23
N GLY A 33 4.35 -7.57 -15.57
CA GLY A 33 4.54 -9.02 -15.39
C GLY A 33 4.32 -9.50 -13.95
N LEU A 34 3.73 -8.68 -13.08
CA LEU A 34 3.44 -9.05 -11.70
C LEU A 34 2.08 -9.74 -11.59
N SER A 35 1.98 -10.74 -10.69
CA SER A 35 0.70 -11.33 -10.29
C SER A 35 0.32 -10.83 -8.89
N PRO A 36 -0.63 -9.89 -8.77
CA PRO A 36 -1.10 -9.40 -7.47
C PRO A 36 -1.55 -10.53 -6.54
N GLU A 37 -2.18 -11.57 -7.09
CA GLU A 37 -2.68 -12.72 -6.34
C GLU A 37 -1.55 -13.51 -5.69
N LYS A 38 -0.42 -13.68 -6.40
CA LYS A 38 0.77 -14.35 -5.86
C LYS A 38 1.34 -13.58 -4.68
N PHE A 39 1.52 -12.26 -4.82
CA PHE A 39 2.03 -11.43 -3.72
C PHE A 39 1.11 -11.46 -2.51
N LEU A 40 -0.21 -11.47 -2.72
CA LEU A 40 -1.19 -11.59 -1.63
C LEU A 40 -1.09 -12.95 -0.94
N ALA A 41 -1.05 -14.06 -1.70
CA ALA A 41 -0.93 -15.41 -1.16
C ALA A 41 0.37 -15.62 -0.35
N GLU A 42 1.43 -14.90 -0.70
CA GLU A 42 2.73 -14.95 -0.04
C GLU A 42 2.86 -13.95 1.13
N ASN A 43 1.80 -13.21 1.50
CA ASN A 43 1.84 -12.10 2.47
C ASN A 43 2.93 -11.06 2.15
N ASN A 44 3.13 -10.78 0.86
CA ASN A 44 4.23 -9.99 0.34
C ASN A 44 3.75 -8.66 -0.28
N SER A 45 2.73 -8.04 0.31
CA SER A 45 2.12 -6.79 -0.17
C SER A 45 3.12 -5.64 -0.29
N TYR A 46 4.07 -5.53 0.64
CA TYR A 46 5.11 -4.50 0.61
C TYR A 46 5.91 -4.52 -0.71
N ASN A 47 6.43 -5.69 -1.12
CA ASN A 47 7.22 -5.78 -2.36
C ASN A 47 6.36 -5.62 -3.62
N PHE A 48 5.07 -5.94 -3.55
CA PHE A 48 4.12 -5.61 -4.62
C PHE A 48 4.01 -4.10 -4.79
N PHE A 49 3.61 -3.39 -3.73
CA PHE A 49 3.42 -1.94 -3.77
C PHE A 49 4.71 -1.17 -4.01
N LYS A 50 5.87 -1.69 -3.58
CA LYS A 50 7.18 -1.14 -3.93
C LYS A 50 7.42 -1.14 -5.44
N GLN A 51 7.04 -2.23 -6.11
CA GLN A 51 7.23 -2.35 -7.57
C GLN A 51 6.21 -1.52 -8.34
N VAL A 52 4.94 -1.52 -7.93
CA VAL A 52 3.88 -0.78 -8.66
C VAL A 52 3.80 0.71 -8.31
N GLY A 53 4.65 1.19 -7.40
CA GLY A 53 4.70 2.59 -6.97
C GLY A 53 3.54 3.01 -6.06
N GLY A 54 3.01 2.08 -5.27
CA GLY A 54 1.86 2.29 -4.39
C GLY A 54 2.18 2.50 -2.91
N LEU A 55 3.44 2.43 -2.49
CA LEU A 55 3.79 2.63 -1.07
C LEU A 55 3.50 4.06 -0.61
N PHE A 56 2.90 4.18 0.58
CA PHE A 56 2.69 5.44 1.25
C PHE A 56 3.71 5.60 2.37
N ILE A 57 4.71 6.48 2.17
CA ILE A 57 5.82 6.69 3.12
C ILE A 57 5.65 8.04 3.79
N THR A 58 5.46 8.04 5.11
CA THR A 58 5.42 9.27 5.93
C THR A 58 6.67 9.44 6.80
N GLY A 59 7.35 8.33 7.10
CA GLY A 59 8.24 8.24 8.27
C GLY A 59 7.45 8.17 9.59
N PRO A 60 8.15 7.98 10.72
CA PRO A 60 7.51 7.88 12.03
C PRO A 60 6.81 9.19 12.40
N THR A 61 5.54 9.11 12.76
CA THR A 61 4.73 10.31 13.08
C THR A 61 4.80 10.71 14.55
N GLY A 62 5.23 9.79 15.43
CA GLY A 62 5.32 10.01 16.88
C GLY A 62 3.99 9.90 17.64
N THR A 63 2.92 9.40 17.01
CA THR A 63 1.62 9.16 17.63
C THR A 63 1.01 7.87 17.08
N ASN A 64 0.01 7.27 17.74
CA ASN A 64 -0.72 6.13 17.21
C ASN A 64 -2.20 6.19 17.61
N VAL A 65 -3.08 6.30 16.62
CA VAL A 65 -4.53 6.24 16.76
C VAL A 65 -5.13 5.18 15.81
N MET A 66 -4.38 4.10 15.56
CA MET A 66 -4.69 3.01 14.64
C MET A 66 -4.69 3.46 13.16
N ASP A 67 -5.52 2.84 12.32
CA ASP A 67 -5.49 3.01 10.87
C ASP A 67 -6.54 3.99 10.37
N ILE A 68 -6.22 4.68 9.27
CA ILE A 68 -7.15 5.49 8.50
C ILE A 68 -7.32 4.90 7.10
N GLN A 69 -8.58 4.82 6.66
CA GLN A 69 -8.96 4.43 5.30
C GLN A 69 -9.65 5.60 4.61
N ILE A 70 -9.14 6.04 3.46
CA ILE A 70 -9.74 7.11 2.66
C ILE A 70 -10.11 6.57 1.30
N VAL A 71 -11.39 6.68 0.94
CA VAL A 71 -11.89 6.32 -0.39
C VAL A 71 -12.40 7.56 -1.11
N ILE A 72 -11.85 7.81 -2.29
CA ILE A 72 -12.30 8.88 -3.18
C ILE A 72 -12.90 8.25 -4.43
N ARG A 73 -14.15 8.60 -4.71
CA ARG A 73 -14.87 8.24 -5.94
C ARG A 73 -14.94 9.47 -6.84
N ARG A 74 -14.55 9.30 -8.10
CA ARG A 74 -14.81 10.27 -9.18
C ARG A 74 -16.09 9.88 -9.90
#